data_AF-A0A4R7KAF8-F1
#
_entry.id   AF-A0A4R7KAF8-F1
#
_cell.length_a   1.000
_cell.length_b   1.000
_cell.length_c   1.000
_cell.angle_alpha   90.00
_cell.angle_beta   90.00
_cell.angle_gamma   90.00
#
_symmetry.space_group_name_H-M   'P 1'
#
loop_
_entity.id
_entity.type
_entity.pdbx_description
1 polymer ?
#
loop_
_entity_poly.entity_id
_entity_poly.type
_entity_poly.pdbx_seq_one_letter_code
_entity_poly.pdbx_strand_id
1 'polypeptide(L)'
;MNALEELKETIGCCINESDEYILLDKKIMESKSGGGISSFNMEFTDKERSVIYTAVGRKNEYGKLSMELSAVLFTGIEEDICKNEQIGDYKIHIRNNGHGKEAAVTLSIDSLEGENINFKEAIDIINEYGINRLVYKFVRTYPPIKN
;
A
#
# COMPACT_ATOMS: atom_id res chain seq x y z
N MET A 1 17.42 -11.84 14.90
CA MET A 1 16.99 -11.54 13.52
C MET A 1 16.65 -10.04 13.48
N ASN A 2 16.85 -9.34 12.36
CA ASN A 2 16.60 -7.88 12.31
C ASN A 2 15.10 -7.65 12.18
N ALA A 3 14.48 -6.80 13.01
CA ALA A 3 13.04 -6.56 12.98
C ALA A 3 12.51 -6.11 11.59
N LEU A 4 13.35 -5.46 10.78
CA LEU A 4 13.02 -5.13 9.39
C LEU A 4 12.99 -6.36 8.47
N GLU A 5 13.88 -7.33 8.71
CA GLU A 5 13.89 -8.63 8.01
C GLU A 5 12.71 -9.50 8.42
N GLU A 6 12.34 -9.50 9.70
CA GLU A 6 11.12 -10.16 10.21
C GLU A 6 9.87 -9.60 9.54
N LEU A 7 9.72 -8.27 9.48
CA LEU A 7 8.61 -7.64 8.76
C LEU A 7 8.57 -8.05 7.29
N LYS A 8 9.72 -8.03 6.62
CA LYS A 8 9.84 -8.43 5.21
C LYS A 8 9.44 -9.90 4.99
N GLU A 9 9.82 -10.79 5.90
CA GLU A 9 9.43 -12.20 5.86
C GLU A 9 7.95 -12.39 6.12
N THR A 10 7.38 -11.73 7.14
CA THR A 10 5.94 -11.75 7.43
C THR A 10 5.12 -11.35 6.20
N ILE A 11 5.45 -10.23 5.57
CA ILE A 11 4.75 -9.77 4.35
C ILE A 11 4.92 -10.78 3.21
N GLY A 12 6.15 -11.27 3.00
CA GLY A 12 6.43 -12.23 1.94
C GLY A 12 5.67 -13.55 2.11
N CYS A 13 5.58 -14.07 3.34
CA CYS A 13 4.78 -15.25 3.65
C CYS A 13 3.30 -14.98 3.40
N CYS A 14 2.75 -13.85 3.88
CA CYS A 14 1.34 -13.50 3.63
C CYS A 14 0.99 -13.43 2.13
N ILE A 15 1.90 -12.92 1.28
CA ILE A 15 1.68 -12.85 -0.16
C ILE A 15 1.78 -14.24 -0.81
N ASN A 16 2.80 -15.03 -0.45
CA ASN A 16 3.05 -16.33 -1.05
C ASN A 16 2.02 -17.40 -0.64
N GLU A 17 1.47 -17.29 0.57
CA GLU A 17 0.41 -18.18 1.08
C GLU A 17 -1.00 -17.75 0.63
N SER A 18 -1.12 -16.61 -0.05
CA SER A 18 -2.39 -16.12 -0.58
C SER A 18 -2.65 -16.65 -1.98
N ASP A 19 -3.86 -17.17 -2.21
CA ASP A 19 -4.35 -17.50 -3.54
C ASP A 19 -4.68 -16.24 -4.36
N GLU A 20 -4.77 -15.06 -3.75
CA GLU A 20 -5.18 -13.81 -4.42
C GLU A 20 -4.01 -12.99 -4.98
N TYR A 21 -2.82 -13.10 -4.37
CA TYR A 21 -1.68 -12.24 -4.68
C TYR A 21 -0.54 -12.99 -5.36
N ILE A 22 0.27 -12.27 -6.16
CA ILE A 22 1.51 -12.75 -6.75
C ILE A 22 2.61 -11.75 -6.44
N LEU A 23 3.69 -12.24 -5.82
CA LEU A 23 4.91 -11.46 -5.65
C LEU A 23 5.60 -11.24 -7.01
N LEU A 24 5.84 -9.98 -7.38
CA LEU A 24 6.47 -9.60 -8.64
C LEU A 24 7.97 -9.36 -8.48
N ASP A 25 8.36 -8.59 -7.48
CA ASP A 25 9.77 -8.25 -7.22
C ASP A 25 10.01 -7.99 -5.73
N LYS A 26 11.25 -8.21 -5.30
CA LYS A 26 11.71 -7.96 -3.93
C LYS A 26 13.09 -7.30 -3.97
N LYS A 27 13.15 -6.01 -3.66
CA LYS A 27 14.40 -5.25 -3.59
C LYS A 27 14.67 -4.78 -2.16
N ILE A 28 15.82 -5.16 -1.62
CA ILE A 28 16.34 -4.57 -0.38
C ILE A 28 17.21 -3.38 -0.78
N MET A 29 16.89 -2.21 -0.23
CA MET A 29 17.69 -1.00 -0.43
C MET A 29 18.28 -0.59 0.91
N GLU A 30 19.55 -0.88 1.08
CA GLU A 30 20.35 -0.34 2.16
C GLU A 30 20.85 1.05 1.75
N SER A 31 20.30 2.08 2.37
CA SER A 31 20.84 3.43 2.25
C SER A 31 22.12 3.53 3.09
N LYS A 32 23.29 3.61 2.43
CA LYS A 32 24.54 4.03 3.08
C LYS A 32 24.69 5.57 3.08
N SER A 33 23.59 6.29 3.26
CA SER A 33 23.62 7.76 3.33
C SER A 33 23.48 8.21 4.79
N GLY A 34 24.59 8.21 5.53
CA GLY A 34 24.85 9.03 6.72
C GLY A 34 23.99 8.87 7.98
N GLY A 35 22.83 8.21 7.93
CA GLY A 35 21.85 8.22 9.02
C GLY A 35 21.09 6.92 9.18
N GLY A 36 21.79 5.78 9.26
CA GLY A 36 21.28 4.50 9.83
C GLY A 36 19.98 3.89 9.28
N ILE A 37 19.34 4.48 8.28
CA ILE A 37 18.03 4.05 7.78
C ILE A 37 18.21 2.83 6.88
N SER A 38 17.56 1.74 7.27
CA SER A 38 17.44 0.53 6.44
C SER A 38 16.03 0.41 5.91
N SER A 39 15.87 -0.06 4.66
CA SER A 39 14.56 -0.23 4.05
C SER A 39 14.48 -1.46 3.14
N PHE A 40 13.28 -1.98 2.96
CA PHE A 40 12.97 -2.91 1.88
C PHE A 40 11.80 -2.36 1.07
N ASN A 41 11.71 -2.81 -0.18
CA ASN A 41 10.55 -2.63 -1.03
C ASN A 41 10.13 -3.99 -1.61
N MET A 42 8.83 -4.26 -1.60
CA MET A 42 8.22 -5.44 -2.16
C MET A 42 7.07 -5.04 -3.10
N GLU A 43 7.12 -5.49 -4.35
CA GLU A 43 6.06 -5.28 -5.32
C GLU A 43 5.29 -6.58 -5.55
N PHE A 44 3.97 -6.51 -5.51
CA PHE A 44 3.09 -7.66 -5.74
C PHE A 44 1.80 -7.18 -6.41
N THR A 45 1.08 -8.10 -7.03
CA THR A 45 -0.17 -7.80 -7.73
C THR A 45 -1.30 -8.68 -7.26
N ASP A 46 -2.51 -8.14 -7.30
CA ASP A 46 -3.75 -8.92 -7.25
C ASP A 46 -3.95 -9.65 -8.60
N LYS A 47 -4.23 -10.96 -8.54
CA LYS A 47 -4.42 -11.83 -9.72
C LYS A 47 -5.65 -11.45 -10.55
N GLU A 48 -6.68 -10.89 -9.92
CA GLU A 48 -7.95 -10.57 -10.54
C GLU A 48 -8.08 -9.09 -10.91
N ARG A 49 -7.50 -8.19 -10.10
CA ARG A 49 -7.83 -6.76 -10.16
C ARG A 49 -6.85 -5.87 -10.94
N SER A 50 -5.79 -6.42 -11.54
CA SER A 50 -4.74 -5.63 -12.23
C SER A 50 -4.23 -4.44 -11.40
N VAL A 51 -4.17 -4.61 -10.08
CA VAL A 51 -3.64 -3.60 -9.14
C VAL A 51 -2.24 -4.01 -8.74
N ILE A 52 -1.29 -3.11 -8.94
CA ILE A 52 0.08 -3.27 -8.45
C ILE A 52 0.16 -2.59 -7.10
N TYR A 53 0.62 -3.37 -6.11
CA TYR A 53 0.89 -2.93 -4.77
C TYR A 53 2.39 -2.85 -4.53
N THR A 54 2.80 -1.85 -3.76
CA THR A 54 4.17 -1.65 -3.32
C THR A 54 4.18 -1.50 -1.80
N ALA A 55 4.79 -2.46 -1.10
CA ALA A 55 4.99 -2.43 0.34
C ALA A 55 6.43 -2.01 0.67
N VAL A 56 6.59 -0.94 1.44
CA VAL A 56 7.87 -0.40 1.87
C VAL A 56 7.94 -0.44 3.40
N GLY A 57 8.86 -1.24 3.93
CA GLY A 57 9.21 -1.21 5.35
C GLY A 57 10.46 -0.36 5.58
N ARG A 58 10.46 0.43 6.65
CA ARG A 58 11.59 1.29 7.03
C ARG A 58 11.93 1.09 8.50
N LYS A 59 13.23 1.08 8.80
CA LYS A 59 13.76 1.17 10.16
C LYS A 59 14.60 2.42 10.25
N ASN A 60 14.22 3.34 11.13
CA ASN A 60 14.99 4.57 11.33
C ASN A 60 16.24 4.34 12.21
N GLU A 61 17.06 5.38 12.34
CA GLU A 61 18.29 5.35 13.15
C GLU A 61 18.05 5.05 14.65
N TYR A 62 16.85 5.32 15.15
CA TYR A 62 16.43 5.02 16.52
C TYR A 62 15.85 3.61 16.69
N GLY A 63 15.84 2.81 15.62
CA GLY A 63 15.31 1.46 15.61
C GLY A 63 13.79 1.34 15.47
N LYS A 64 13.06 2.45 15.30
CA LYS A 64 11.61 2.43 15.10
C LYS A 64 11.29 1.93 13.69
N LEU A 65 10.32 1.02 13.62
CA LEU A 65 9.80 0.46 12.37
C LEU A 65 8.58 1.24 11.89
N SER A 66 8.48 1.44 10.59
CA SER A 66 7.28 1.91 9.92
C SER A 66 7.04 1.13 8.63
N MET A 67 5.80 1.16 8.16
CA MET A 67 5.39 0.52 6.92
C MET A 67 4.54 1.48 6.10
N GLU A 68 4.73 1.43 4.80
CA GLU A 68 3.88 2.07 3.80
C GLU A 68 3.43 1.01 2.80
N LEU A 69 2.14 0.96 2.52
CA LEU A 69 1.56 0.13 1.47
C LEU A 69 0.89 1.07 0.48
N SER A 70 1.29 1.01 -0.77
CA SER A 70 0.71 1.83 -1.83
C SER A 70 0.14 0.97 -2.94
N ALA A 71 -0.92 1.48 -3.57
CA ALA A 71 -1.54 0.88 -4.72
C ALA A 71 -1.76 1.97 -5.77
N VAL A 72 -1.37 1.69 -7.01
CA VAL A 72 -1.64 2.56 -8.16
C VAL A 72 -2.65 1.86 -9.05
N LEU A 73 -3.72 2.57 -9.38
CA LEU A 73 -4.79 2.03 -10.22
C LEU A 73 -5.31 3.06 -11.21
N PHE A 74 -5.72 2.56 -12.38
CA PHE A 74 -6.47 3.35 -13.35
C PHE A 74 -7.90 3.55 -12.86
N THR A 75 -8.29 4.80 -12.66
CA THR A 75 -9.63 5.19 -12.20
C THR A 75 -10.42 5.94 -13.25
N GLY A 76 -9.77 6.57 -14.24
CA GLY A 76 -10.44 7.42 -15.24
C GLY A 76 -11.12 8.67 -14.65
N ILE A 77 -10.80 9.05 -13.41
CA ILE A 77 -11.38 10.22 -12.74
C ILE A 77 -10.64 11.48 -13.18
N GLU A 78 -11.33 12.36 -13.91
CA GLU A 78 -10.74 13.61 -14.43
C GLU A 78 -10.60 14.72 -13.37
N GLU A 79 -11.35 14.61 -12.28
CA GLU A 79 -11.28 15.53 -11.14
C GLU A 79 -10.08 15.24 -10.24
N ASP A 80 -9.47 16.30 -9.73
CA ASP A 80 -8.44 16.18 -8.70
C ASP A 80 -9.06 15.72 -7.37
N ILE A 81 -8.52 14.65 -6.81
CA ILE A 81 -8.87 14.08 -5.52
C ILE A 81 -7.63 14.15 -4.64
N CYS A 82 -7.81 14.76 -3.48
CA CYS A 82 -6.88 14.68 -2.37
C CYS A 82 -7.68 14.38 -1.11
N LYS A 83 -7.48 13.21 -0.51
CA LYS A 83 -8.15 12.80 0.73
C LYS A 83 -7.17 12.20 1.71
N ASN A 84 -7.41 12.51 2.98
CA ASN A 84 -6.68 11.97 4.11
C ASN A 84 -7.71 11.43 5.13
N GLU A 85 -7.51 10.21 5.59
CA GLU A 85 -8.39 9.55 6.55
C GLU A 85 -7.53 8.74 7.54
N GLN A 86 -7.91 8.72 8.82
CA GLN A 86 -7.29 7.90 9.85
C GLN A 86 -8.25 6.76 10.19
N ILE A 87 -7.80 5.52 10.08
CA ILE A 87 -8.55 4.30 10.41
C ILE A 87 -7.71 3.50 11.41
N GLY A 88 -8.09 3.52 12.70
CA GLY A 88 -7.23 2.94 13.75
C GLY A 88 -5.85 3.58 13.74
N ASP A 89 -4.80 2.77 13.68
CA ASP A 89 -3.39 3.22 13.58
C ASP A 89 -2.93 3.53 12.15
N TYR A 90 -3.80 3.31 11.16
CA TYR A 90 -3.51 3.48 9.74
C TYR A 90 -3.91 4.88 9.25
N LYS A 91 -2.98 5.54 8.55
CA LYS A 91 -3.26 6.77 7.79
C LYS A 91 -3.41 6.43 6.33
N ILE A 92 -4.55 6.74 5.74
CA ILE A 92 -4.82 6.55 4.31
C ILE A 92 -4.79 7.90 3.61
N HIS A 93 -3.98 8.00 2.56
CA HIS A 93 -3.91 9.11 1.65
C HIS A 93 -4.34 8.65 0.25
N ILE A 94 -5.28 9.38 -0.36
CA ILE A 94 -5.69 9.14 -1.74
C ILE A 94 -5.38 10.40 -2.55
N ARG A 95 -4.64 10.24 -3.65
CA ARG A 95 -4.26 11.35 -4.50
C ARG A 95 -4.30 10.99 -5.99
N ASN A 96 -4.94 11.84 -6.78
CA ASN A 96 -4.65 12.01 -8.21
C ASN A 96 -4.51 13.53 -8.49
N ASN A 97 -3.64 13.89 -9.43
CA ASN A 97 -3.52 15.27 -9.90
C ASN A 97 -3.58 15.28 -11.44
N GLY A 98 -4.19 16.30 -12.01
CA GLY A 98 -3.90 16.77 -13.37
C GLY A 98 -4.58 15.97 -14.47
N HIS A 99 -5.91 15.87 -14.44
CA HIS A 99 -6.68 15.16 -15.46
C HIS A 99 -6.22 13.69 -15.67
N GLY A 100 -5.71 13.08 -14.59
CA GLY A 100 -5.02 11.80 -14.63
C GLY A 100 -5.98 10.62 -14.63
N LYS A 101 -5.76 9.65 -15.52
CA LYS A 101 -6.48 8.37 -15.52
C LYS A 101 -6.14 7.47 -14.33
N GLU A 102 -5.16 7.83 -13.52
CA GLU A 102 -4.63 7.02 -12.43
C GLU A 102 -4.79 7.74 -11.09
N ALA A 103 -5.03 6.96 -10.03
CA ALA A 103 -4.97 7.42 -8.65
C ALA A 103 -3.98 6.57 -7.86
N ALA A 104 -3.28 7.21 -6.94
CA ALA A 104 -2.46 6.54 -5.95
C ALA A 104 -3.22 6.51 -4.61
N VAL A 105 -3.27 5.33 -4.01
CA VAL A 105 -3.71 5.14 -2.64
C VAL A 105 -2.47 4.73 -1.83
N THR A 106 -2.21 5.43 -0.75
CA THR A 106 -1.11 5.14 0.17
C THR A 106 -1.66 4.96 1.56
N LEU A 107 -1.35 3.83 2.19
CA LEU A 107 -1.61 3.54 3.58
C LEU A 107 -0.27 3.54 4.32
N SER A 108 -0.16 4.34 5.38
CA SER A 108 1.05 4.45 6.19
C SER A 108 0.75 4.15 7.65
N ILE A 109 1.66 3.44 8.29
CA ILE A 109 1.65 3.18 9.74
C ILE A 109 2.95 3.71 10.31
N ASP A 110 2.82 4.67 11.22
CA ASP A 110 3.94 5.23 11.94
C ASP A 110 4.17 4.40 13.22
N SER A 111 5.38 3.86 13.39
CA SER A 111 5.82 3.19 14.63
C SER A 111 5.10 1.86 14.96
N LEU A 112 5.60 0.76 14.42
CA LEU A 112 5.14 -0.63 14.69
C LEU A 112 5.70 -1.20 16.01
N GLU A 113 5.75 -0.39 17.07
CA GLU A 113 6.35 -0.79 18.35
C GLU A 113 5.43 -1.75 19.13
N GLY A 114 5.86 -3.00 19.32
CA GLY A 114 5.25 -3.93 20.28
C GLY A 114 4.07 -4.76 19.77
N GLU A 115 3.64 -4.58 18.51
CA GLU A 115 2.51 -5.30 17.93
C GLU A 115 2.92 -6.22 16.78
N ASN A 116 2.23 -7.36 16.66
CA ASN A 116 2.33 -8.21 15.47
C ASN A 116 1.75 -7.45 14.28
N ILE A 117 2.59 -7.17 13.29
CA ILE A 117 2.20 -6.43 12.09
C ILE A 117 1.21 -7.30 11.30
N ASN A 118 -0.07 -6.94 11.35
CA ASN A 118 -1.11 -7.65 10.62
C ASN A 118 -1.18 -7.13 9.18
N PHE A 119 -0.31 -7.66 8.32
CA PHE A 119 -0.27 -7.25 6.92
C PHE A 119 -1.59 -7.49 6.18
N LYS A 120 -2.34 -8.52 6.55
CA LYS A 120 -3.64 -8.81 5.95
C LYS A 120 -4.66 -7.71 6.24
N GLU A 121 -4.71 -7.23 7.48
CA GLU A 121 -5.55 -6.10 7.86
C GLU A 121 -5.16 -4.82 7.10
N ALA A 122 -3.86 -4.54 6.91
CA ALA A 122 -3.42 -3.42 6.11
C ALA A 122 -3.94 -3.49 4.65
N ILE A 123 -3.93 -4.69 4.06
CA ILE A 123 -4.46 -4.96 2.72
C ILE A 123 -5.98 -4.78 2.68
N ASP A 124 -6.70 -5.28 3.67
CA ASP A 124 -8.16 -5.13 3.76
C ASP A 124 -8.54 -3.65 3.87
N ILE A 125 -7.81 -2.89 4.70
CA ILE A 125 -8.05 -1.46 4.90
C ILE A 125 -7.78 -0.66 3.63
N ILE A 126 -6.63 -0.87 2.95
CA ILE A 126 -6.34 -0.12 1.71
C ILE A 126 -7.35 -0.46 0.59
N ASN A 127 -7.84 -1.70 0.57
CA ASN A 127 -8.87 -2.13 -0.37
C ASN A 127 -10.22 -1.49 -0.07
N GLU A 128 -10.70 -1.58 1.17
CA GLU A 128 -12.03 -1.10 1.58
C GLU A 128 -12.12 0.43 1.55
N TYR A 129 -11.16 1.10 2.19
CA TYR A 129 -11.21 2.55 2.41
C TYR A 129 -10.50 3.35 1.32
N GLY A 130 -9.66 2.70 0.51
CA GLY A 130 -8.95 3.32 -0.61
C GLY A 130 -9.51 2.91 -1.97
N ILE A 131 -9.11 1.72 -2.43
CA ILE A 131 -9.34 1.24 -3.80
C ILE A 131 -10.83 1.16 -4.12
N ASN A 132 -11.63 0.46 -3.30
CA ASN A 132 -13.05 0.27 -3.55
C ASN A 132 -13.80 1.62 -3.57
N ARG A 133 -13.46 2.57 -2.69
CA ARG A 133 -14.08 3.90 -2.67
C ARG A 133 -13.81 4.71 -3.94
N LEU A 134 -12.66 4.51 -4.58
CA LEU A 134 -12.34 5.11 -5.88
C LEU A 134 -13.17 4.49 -7.00
N VAL A 135 -13.26 3.16 -7.05
CA VAL A 135 -14.05 2.42 -8.06
C VAL A 135 -15.54 2.74 -7.94
N TYR A 136 -16.09 2.75 -6.71
CA TYR A 136 -17.51 3.06 -6.48
C TYR A 136 -17.88 4.49 -6.88
N LYS A 137 -16.96 5.45 -6.72
CA LYS A 137 -17.18 6.82 -7.24
C LYS A 137 -17.28 6.80 -8.77
N PHE A 138 -16.40 6.08 -9.46
CA PHE A 138 -16.43 6.01 -10.92
C PHE A 138 -17.75 5.40 -11.44
N VAL A 139 -18.22 4.28 -10.88
CA VAL A 139 -19.47 3.61 -11.30
C VAL A 139 -20.71 4.48 -11.08
N ARG A 140 -20.72 5.34 -10.04
CA ARG A 140 -21.85 6.27 -9.80
C ARG A 140 -21.81 7.49 -10.69
N THR A 141 -20.62 8.03 -10.97
CA THR A 141 -20.48 9.20 -11.86
C THR A 141 -20.74 8.82 -13.32
N TYR A 142 -20.41 7.59 -13.71
CA TYR A 142 -20.66 7.04 -15.04
C TYR A 142 -21.27 5.64 -14.93
N PRO A 143 -22.59 5.52 -14.72
CA PRO A 143 -23.25 4.23 -14.77
C PRO A 143 -23.04 3.61 -16.16
N PRO A 144 -22.87 2.28 -16.27
CA PRO A 144 -22.71 1.64 -17.56
C PRO A 144 -23.86 2.05 -18.48
N ILE A 145 -23.52 2.47 -19.70
CA ILE A 145 -24.50 2.79 -20.74
C ILE A 145 -25.32 1.52 -20.94
N LYS A 146 -26.61 1.57 -20.57
CA LYS A 146 -27.53 0.46 -20.83
C LYS A 146 -27.62 0.30 -22.35
N ASN A 147 -27.18 -0.85 -22.85
CA ASN A 147 -27.41 -1.28 -24.23
C ASN A 147 -28.89 -1.36 -24.54
#